data_AF-A0A848TW13-F1
#
_entry.id   AF-A0A848TW13-F1
#
_cell.length_a   1.000
_cell.length_b   1.000
_cell.length_c   1.000
_cell.angle_alpha   90.00
_cell.angle_beta   90.00
_cell.angle_gamma   90.00
#
_symmetry.space_group_name_H-M   'P 1'
#
loop_
_entity.id
_entity.type
_entity.pdbx_description
1 polymer ?
#
loop_
_entity_poly.entity_id
_entity_poly.type
_entity_poly.pdbx_seq_one_letter_code
_entity_poly.pdbx_strand_id
1 'polypeptide(L)'
;MTKIVLVRDLELGIGIVVPQKAMVGHEHYVTYRKVESNLYTQIKTENENVINYAGFGCKKSSRFNNKKEWEAYLTTFSGCLRNSLQVTVKLSMI
;
A
#
# COMPACT_ATOMS: atom_id res chain seq x y z
N MET A 1 7.20 -12.23 0.60
CA MET A 1 5.81 -11.83 0.92
C MET A 1 5.83 -10.43 1.50
N THR A 2 5.13 -9.50 0.86
CA THR A 2 4.90 -8.14 1.35
C THR A 2 3.70 -8.15 2.28
N LYS A 3 3.81 -7.52 3.45
CA LYS A 3 2.73 -7.47 4.43
C LYS A 3 1.77 -6.35 4.06
N ILE A 4 0.56 -6.72 3.66
CA ILE A 4 -0.56 -5.80 3.42
C ILE A 4 -1.24 -5.56 4.77
N VAL A 5 -1.33 -4.30 5.21
CA VAL A 5 -2.10 -3.93 6.40
C VAL A 5 -3.31 -3.13 5.94
N LEU A 6 -4.51 -3.63 6.28
CA LEU A 6 -5.78 -2.98 5.97
C LEU A 6 -6.40 -2.41 7.23
N VAL A 7 -6.68 -1.10 7.24
CA VAL A 7 -7.42 -0.46 8.32
C VAL A 7 -8.69 0.19 7.76
N ARG A 8 -9.81 -0.09 8.44
CA ARG A 8 -11.14 0.41 8.10
C ARG A 8 -11.23 1.89 8.47
N ASP A 9 -11.73 2.70 7.54
CA ASP A 9 -12.54 3.87 7.89
C ASP A 9 -13.40 4.40 6.72
N LEU A 10 -13.17 3.93 5.50
CA LEU A 10 -13.96 4.31 4.33
C LEU A 10 -14.11 3.09 3.41
N GLU A 11 -15.23 2.37 3.54
CA GLU A 11 -15.73 1.19 2.80
C GLU A 11 -14.76 0.02 2.45
N LEU A 12 -13.52 0.26 2.01
CA LEU A 12 -12.48 -0.74 1.69
C LEU A 12 -11.16 -0.56 2.46
N GLY A 13 -10.80 0.68 2.84
CA GLY A 13 -9.71 0.98 3.79
C GLY A 13 -8.36 1.38 3.19
N ILE A 14 -7.41 1.71 4.07
CA ILE A 14 -6.01 2.07 3.72
C ILE A 14 -5.20 0.78 3.53
N GLY A 15 -4.36 0.74 2.50
CA GLY A 15 -3.36 -0.31 2.28
C GLY A 15 -1.95 0.26 2.32
N ILE A 16 -1.04 -0.43 3.00
CA ILE A 16 0.40 -0.12 3.02
C ILE A 16 1.17 -1.32 2.47
N VAL A 17 2.11 -1.05 1.55
CA VAL A 17 3.01 -2.01 0.91
C VAL A 17 4.44 -1.58 1.21
N VAL A 18 5.27 -2.49 1.71
CA VAL A 18 6.67 -2.23 2.07
C VAL A 18 7.59 -3.32 1.51
N PRO A 19 8.91 -3.08 1.41
CA PRO A 19 9.85 -4.12 1.04
C PRO A 19 9.75 -5.36 1.93
N GLN A 20 10.12 -6.51 1.36
CA GLN A 20 10.09 -7.77 2.09
C GLN A 20 11.01 -7.68 3.33
N LYS A 21 10.52 -8.14 4.48
CA LYS A 21 11.20 -8.06 5.80
C LYS A 21 11.37 -6.64 6.37
N ALA A 22 10.85 -5.59 5.74
CA ALA A 22 10.92 -4.23 6.27
C ALA A 22 9.83 -3.93 7.32
N MET A 23 8.67 -4.60 7.25
CA MET A 23 7.61 -4.44 8.26
C MET A 23 8.04 -5.07 9.59
N VAL A 24 8.25 -4.24 10.61
CA VAL A 24 8.55 -4.66 11.98
C VAL A 24 7.26 -4.94 12.73
N GLY A 25 6.28 -4.04 12.61
CA GLY A 25 5.03 -4.10 13.35
C GLY A 25 3.99 -3.15 12.78
N HIS A 26 2.74 -3.33 13.20
CA HIS A 26 1.68 -2.38 12.92
C HIS A 26 0.62 -2.43 14.01
N GLU A 27 -0.02 -1.30 14.26
CA GLU A 27 -1.13 -1.15 15.18
C GLU A 27 -2.28 -0.44 14.47
N HIS A 28 -3.50 -0.84 14.79
CA HIS A 28 -4.69 -0.18 14.30
C HIS A 28 -5.52 0.30 15.48
N TYR A 29 -5.92 1.56 15.40
CA TYR A 29 -6.90 2.13 16.30
C TYR A 29 -8.17 2.34 15.50
N VAL A 30 -9.25 1.64 15.86
CA VAL A 30 -10.53 1.71 15.15
C VAL A 30 -11.56 2.27 16.10
N THR A 31 -12.28 3.30 15.67
CA THR A 31 -13.38 3.87 16.44
C THR A 31 -14.67 3.87 15.65
N TYR A 32 -15.79 4.10 16.34
CA TYR A 32 -17.09 4.31 15.71
C TYR A 32 -17.29 5.76 15.25
N ARG A 33 -16.34 6.66 15.58
CA ARG A 33 -16.38 8.08 15.21
C ARG A 33 -15.77 8.23 13.82
N LYS A 34 -16.52 8.91 12.96
CA LYS A 34 -16.11 9.17 11.57
C LYS A 34 -14.75 9.89 11.59
N VAL A 35 -13.78 9.38 10.80
CA VAL A 35 -12.43 9.91 10.58
C VAL A 35 -11.47 9.90 11.78
N GLU A 36 -11.72 9.09 12.80
CA GLU A 36 -10.81 8.94 13.96
C GLU A 36 -10.06 7.59 13.98
N SER A 37 -10.20 6.74 12.96
CA SER A 37 -9.43 5.49 12.89
C SER A 37 -8.03 5.74 12.32
N ASN A 38 -7.02 5.10 12.90
CA ASN A 38 -5.61 5.27 12.55
C ASN A 38 -4.90 3.95 12.29
N LEU A 39 -3.92 3.98 11.38
CA LEU A 39 -2.99 2.89 11.10
C LEU A 39 -1.57 3.36 11.40
N TYR A 40 -0.95 2.78 12.42
CA TYR A 40 0.44 3.01 12.76
C TYR A 40 1.29 1.85 12.25
N THR A 41 2.37 2.13 11.52
CA THR A 41 3.30 1.12 11.01
C THR A 41 4.71 1.40 11.50
N GLN A 42 5.41 0.33 11.85
CA GLN A 42 6.82 0.35 12.22
C GLN A 42 7.59 -0.32 11.09
N ILE A 43 8.41 0.46 10.38
CA ILE A 43 9.11 0.01 9.19
C ILE A 43 10.61 0.23 9.40
N LYS A 44 11.41 -0.81 9.12
CA LYS A 44 12.87 -0.75 9.19
C LYS A 44 13.40 0.17 8.07
N THR A 45 14.45 0.92 8.38
CA THR A 45 15.19 1.70 7.39
C THR A 45 16.11 0.83 6.53
N GLU A 46 16.27 1.22 5.28
CA GLU A 46 17.24 0.68 4.32
C GLU A 46 18.05 1.85 3.76
N ASN A 47 19.37 1.84 3.95
CA ASN A 47 20.25 2.95 3.60
C ASN A 47 19.71 4.30 4.10
N GLU A 48 19.37 4.37 5.40
CA GLU A 48 18.81 5.55 6.08
C GLU A 48 17.42 6.01 5.57
N ASN A 49 16.82 5.30 4.61
CA ASN A 49 15.52 5.63 4.04
C ASN A 49 14.43 4.64 4.47
N VAL A 50 13.19 5.11 4.57
CA VAL A 50 12.02 4.25 4.72
C VAL A 50 11.31 4.15 3.37
N ILE A 51 11.23 2.94 2.82
CA ILE A 51 10.50 2.69 1.58
C ILE A 51 9.11 2.18 1.95
N ASN A 52 8.07 2.95 1.61
CA ASN A 52 6.68 2.55 1.76
C ASN A 52 5.83 3.08 0.61
N TYR A 53 4.72 2.38 0.34
CA TYR A 53 3.68 2.82 -0.58
C TYR A 53 2.35 2.73 0.15
N ALA A 54 1.69 3.88 0.35
CA ALA A 54 0.39 3.97 0.97
C ALA A 54 -0.68 4.34 -0.08
N GLY A 55 -1.85 3.72 0.02
CA GLY A 55 -2.99 4.00 -0.84
C GLY A 55 -4.30 3.73 -0.13
N PHE A 56 -5.40 4.20 -0.69
CA PHE A 56 -6.74 3.99 -0.15
C PHE A 56 -7.66 3.38 -1.21
N GLY A 57 -8.46 2.39 -0.80
CA GLY A 57 -9.56 1.86 -1.59
C GLY A 57 -10.87 2.56 -1.19
N CYS A 58 -11.62 3.09 -2.17
CA CYS A 58 -12.93 3.69 -1.96
C CYS A 58 -13.92 3.12 -2.98
N LYS A 59 -15.12 2.68 -2.57
CA LYS A 59 -16.10 2.17 -3.55
C LYS A 59 -16.67 3.29 -4.42
N LYS A 60 -16.76 4.51 -3.89
CA LYS A 60 -17.26 5.69 -4.64
C LYS A 60 -16.40 6.05 -5.85
N SER A 61 -15.12 5.68 -5.86
CA SER A 61 -14.25 5.92 -7.02
C SER A 61 -14.37 4.83 -8.09
N SER A 62 -15.33 3.89 -7.96
CA SER A 62 -15.67 2.80 -8.90
C SER A 62 -14.52 1.89 -9.35
N ARG A 63 -13.31 2.05 -8.81
CA ARG A 63 -12.15 1.19 -9.07
C ARG A 63 -12.23 -0.16 -8.39
N PHE A 64 -12.92 -0.25 -7.26
CA PHE A 64 -13.04 -1.46 -6.45
C PHE A 64 -14.43 -1.54 -5.84
N ASN A 65 -15.12 -2.66 -6.02
CA ASN A 65 -16.48 -2.88 -5.51
C ASN A 65 -16.49 -3.45 -4.10
N ASN A 66 -15.43 -4.18 -3.73
CA ASN A 66 -15.33 -4.91 -2.48
C ASN A 66 -13.87 -5.07 -2.00
N LYS A 67 -13.71 -5.52 -0.75
CA LYS A 67 -12.41 -5.66 -0.08
C LYS A 67 -11.50 -6.65 -0.82
N LYS A 68 -12.08 -7.71 -1.39
CA LYS A 68 -11.34 -8.74 -2.12
C LYS A 68 -10.68 -8.17 -3.39
N GLU A 69 -11.38 -7.32 -4.13
CA GLU A 69 -10.80 -6.63 -5.30
C GLU A 69 -9.67 -5.68 -4.91
N TRP A 70 -9.85 -4.94 -3.82
CA TRP A 70 -8.80 -4.07 -3.27
C TRP A 70 -7.55 -4.86 -2.83
N GLU A 71 -7.75 -5.98 -2.11
CA GLU A 71 -6.68 -6.90 -1.70
C GLU A 71 -5.96 -7.53 -2.89
N ALA A 72 -6.72 -7.94 -3.92
CA ALA A 72 -6.16 -8.49 -5.14
C ALA A 72 -5.29 -7.45 -5.88
N TYR A 73 -5.75 -6.20 -5.95
CA TYR A 73 -4.96 -5.11 -6.51
C TYR A 73 -3.65 -4.90 -5.74
N LEU A 74 -3.71 -4.80 -4.41
CA LEU A 74 -2.50 -4.63 -3.58
C LEU A 74 -1.52 -5.79 -3.75
N THR A 75 -2.04 -7.01 -3.91
CA THR A 75 -1.24 -8.20 -4.19
C THR A 75 -0.53 -8.07 -5.53
N THR A 76 -1.25 -7.75 -6.60
CA THR A 76 -0.68 -7.53 -7.93
C THR A 76 0.34 -6.39 -7.93
N PHE A 77 0.00 -5.25 -7.33
CA PHE A 77 0.90 -4.10 -7.20
C PHE A 77 2.20 -4.46 -6.48
N SER A 78 2.12 -5.19 -5.36
CA SER A 78 3.31 -5.69 -4.65
C SER A 78 4.17 -6.62 -5.51
N GLY A 79 3.54 -7.42 -6.38
CA GLY A 79 4.21 -8.26 -7.36
C GLY A 79 4.95 -7.45 -8.42
N CYS A 80 4.33 -6.39 -8.94
CA CYS A 80 4.94 -5.48 -9.90
C CYS A 80 6.14 -4.75 -9.31
N LEU A 81 6.08 -4.34 -8.04
CA LEU A 81 7.21 -3.69 -7.36
C LEU A 81 8.43 -4.60 -7.23
N ARG A 82 8.22 -5.92 -7.05
CA ARG A 82 9.33 -6.88 -6.96
C ARG A 82 10.07 -7.04 -8.30
N ASN A 83 9.35 -6.94 -9.41
CA ASN A 83 9.89 -7.10 -10.77
C ASN A 83 9.62 -5.82 -11.57
N SER A 84 10.14 -4.69 -11.10
CA SER A 84 9.85 -3.39 -11.69
C SER A 84 10.38 -3.29 -13.13
N LEU A 85 9.56 -2.72 -14.01
CA LEU A 85 9.98 -2.44 -15.38
C LEU A 85 11.01 -1.32 -15.38
N GLN A 86 12.22 -1.62 -15.85
CA GLN A 86 13.25 -0.60 -16.07
C GLN A 86 13.17 -0.11 -17.51
N VAL A 87 12.85 1.16 -17.69
CA VAL A 87 12.75 1.79 -19.01
C VAL A 87 13.95 2.72 -19.19
N THR A 88 14.71 2.52 -20.26
CA THR A 88 15.78 3.44 -20.69
C THR A 88 15.30 4.18 -21.92
N VAL A 89 15.15 5.50 -21.81
CA VAL A 89 14.80 6.35 -22.95
C VAL A 89 16.09 6.70 -23.71
N LYS A 90 16.16 6.31 -24.99
CA LYS A 90 17.19 6.82 -25.89
C LYS A 90 16.68 8.08 -26.56
N LEU A 91 17.32 9.21 -26.26
CA LEU A 91 17.14 10.43 -27.02
C LEU A 91 17.84 10.25 -28.38
N SER A 92 17.09 10.15 -29.46
CA SER A 92 17.63 10.29 -30.81
C SER A 92 17.87 11.77 -31.06
N MET A 93 19.13 12.16 -31.29
CA MET A 93 19.42 13.49 -31.81
C MET A 93 18.90 13.56 -33.25
N ILE A 94 17.96 14.47 -33.48
CA ILE A 94 17.50 14.88 -34.81
C ILE A 94 18.51 15.87 -35.37
#